data_AF-A0A3C0K6N6-F1
#
_entry.id   AF-A0A3C0K6N6-F1
#
_cell.length_a   1.000
_cell.length_b   1.000
_cell.length_c   1.000
_cell.angle_alpha   90.00
_cell.angle_beta   90.00
_cell.angle_gamma   90.00
#
_symmetry.space_group_name_H-M   'P 1'
#
loop_
_entity.id
_entity.type
_entity.pdbx_description
1 polymer ?
#
loop_
_entity_poly.entity_id
_entity_poly.type
_entity_poly.pdbx_seq_one_letter_code
_entity_poly.pdbx_strand_id
1 'polypeptide(L)'
;MKDTILYGDCRQTLPAFIDKAQMCVTSPPYYGLRDYGGKSKQIGQEQTPEEYIEEMVNVFRLVRDNLKDDGVLWLNIGDTYYNYRSDGNYPKQTVSKSNQDLPSFSPARGNKLEGLKSKDLIGIPWMLAFALR
;
A
#
# COMPACT_ATOMS: atom_id res chain seq x y z
N MET A 1 -4.63 -26.68 -19.04
CA MET A 1 -4.12 -25.48 -18.35
C MET A 1 -3.59 -25.95 -17.01
N LYS A 2 -2.34 -25.64 -16.64
CA LYS A 2 -1.75 -26.09 -15.39
C LYS A 2 -1.64 -24.88 -14.46
N ASP A 3 -2.32 -24.93 -13.33
CA ASP A 3 -2.25 -23.89 -12.32
C ASP A 3 -0.80 -23.77 -11.85
N THR A 4 -0.26 -22.56 -11.88
CA THR A 4 1.14 -22.27 -11.58
C THR A 4 1.21 -21.21 -10.50
N ILE A 5 1.98 -21.49 -9.45
CA ILE A 5 2.20 -20.57 -8.33
C ILE A 5 3.67 -20.17 -8.35
N LEU A 6 3.94 -18.88 -8.52
CA LEU A 6 5.28 -18.32 -8.42
C LEU A 6 5.44 -17.66 -7.06
N TYR A 7 6.45 -18.10 -6.30
CA TYR A 7 6.78 -17.54 -4.99
C TYR A 7 7.89 -16.50 -5.14
N GLY A 8 7.69 -15.32 -4.57
CA GLY A 8 8.72 -14.27 -4.53
C GLY A 8 8.16 -12.86 -4.65
N ASP A 9 9.07 -11.90 -4.79
CA ASP A 9 8.71 -10.51 -5.10
C ASP A 9 8.15 -10.43 -6.53
N CYS A 10 6.96 -9.86 -6.67
CA CYS A 10 6.30 -9.68 -7.97
C CYS A 10 7.16 -8.94 -8.99
N ARG A 11 8.05 -8.05 -8.54
CA ARG A 11 9.01 -7.32 -9.39
C ARG A 11 9.98 -8.26 -10.11
N GLN A 12 10.21 -9.44 -9.54
CA GLN A 12 11.12 -10.45 -10.07
C GLN A 12 10.38 -11.58 -10.77
N THR A 13 9.17 -11.93 -10.31
CA THR A 13 8.40 -13.05 -10.86
C THR A 13 7.56 -12.66 -12.08
N LEU A 14 7.05 -11.43 -12.16
CA LEU A 14 6.29 -10.97 -13.33
C LEU A 14 7.11 -11.03 -14.63
N PRO A 15 8.38 -10.58 -14.70
CA PRO A 15 9.20 -10.73 -15.91
C PRO A 15 9.46 -12.17 -16.35
N ALA A 16 9.23 -13.17 -15.48
CA ALA A 16 9.44 -14.58 -15.79
C ALA A 16 8.22 -15.24 -16.46
N PHE A 17 7.09 -14.54 -16.59
CA PHE A 17 5.94 -15.02 -17.34
C PHE A 17 6.27 -15.02 -18.83
N ILE A 18 6.13 -16.19 -19.46
CA ILE A 18 6.36 -16.36 -20.90
C ILE A 18 5.10 -16.02 -21.70
N ASP A 19 3.94 -16.45 -21.17
CA ASP A 19 2.64 -16.23 -21.82
C ASP A 19 1.95 -14.99 -21.25
N LYS A 20 1.46 -14.13 -22.14
CA LYS A 20 0.68 -12.95 -21.77
C LYS A 20 -0.72 -13.34 -21.29
N ALA A 21 -1.11 -12.78 -20.14
CA ALA A 21 -2.42 -13.01 -19.53
C ALA A 21 -3.52 -12.18 -20.21
N GLN A 22 -4.74 -12.74 -20.27
CA GLN A 22 -5.93 -11.99 -20.69
C GLN A 22 -6.42 -11.03 -19.60
N MET A 23 -6.22 -11.40 -18.34
CA MET A 23 -6.78 -10.67 -17.20
C MET A 23 -5.83 -10.74 -16.01
N CYS A 24 -5.67 -9.62 -15.32
CA CYS A 24 -5.04 -9.55 -14.01
C CYS A 24 -6.10 -9.11 -12.99
N VAL A 25 -6.18 -9.78 -11.84
CA VAL A 25 -7.04 -9.39 -10.72
C VAL A 25 -6.15 -9.30 -9.48
N THR A 26 -6.10 -8.14 -8.84
CA THR A 26 -5.18 -7.94 -7.72
C THR A 26 -5.65 -6.89 -6.71
N SER A 27 -5.13 -7.00 -5.50
CA SER A 27 -5.24 -6.02 -4.41
C SER A 27 -3.86 -5.84 -3.79
N PRO A 28 -3.04 -4.89 -4.25
CA PRO A 28 -1.71 -4.67 -3.70
C PRO A 28 -1.79 -4.23 -2.23
N PRO A 29 -0.69 -4.26 -1.46
CA PRO A 29 -0.67 -3.69 -0.12
C PRO A 29 -1.14 -2.24 -0.11
N TYR A 30 -2.09 -1.90 0.77
CA TYR A 30 -2.64 -0.55 0.89
C TYR A 30 -1.69 0.33 1.71
N TYR A 31 -1.56 1.59 1.30
CA TYR A 31 -0.59 2.54 1.83
C TYR A 31 -0.70 2.75 3.35
N GLY A 32 0.26 2.21 4.11
CA GLY A 32 0.42 2.33 5.55
C GLY A 32 -0.70 1.74 6.39
N LEU A 33 -1.40 0.71 5.89
CA LEU A 33 -2.43 0.00 6.65
C LEU A 33 -1.90 -1.26 7.35
N ARG A 34 -0.94 -1.97 6.75
CA ARG A 34 -0.45 -3.25 7.27
C ARG A 34 1.07 -3.37 7.10
N ASP A 35 1.73 -3.80 8.17
CA ASP A 35 3.12 -4.28 8.14
C ASP A 35 3.08 -5.82 8.07
N TYR A 36 3.67 -6.38 7.03
CA TYR A 36 3.73 -7.83 6.80
C TYR A 36 5.05 -8.45 7.31
N GLY A 37 5.86 -7.71 8.06
CA GLY A 37 7.14 -8.17 8.60
C GLY A 37 8.27 -8.23 7.57
N GLY A 38 8.01 -7.80 6.33
CA GLY A 38 8.96 -7.74 5.21
C GLY A 38 9.76 -6.43 5.23
N LYS A 39 10.62 -6.27 6.24
CA LYS A 39 11.13 -4.98 6.72
C LYS A 39 11.74 -4.00 5.70
N SER A 40 12.27 -4.44 4.55
CA SER A 40 12.94 -3.54 3.59
C SER A 40 12.39 -3.51 2.17
N LYS A 41 11.52 -4.45 1.78
CA LYS A 41 11.02 -4.56 0.39
C LYS A 41 9.51 -4.60 0.28
N GLN A 42 8.79 -4.59 1.41
CA GLN A 42 7.34 -4.56 1.38
C GLN A 42 6.85 -3.24 0.79
N ILE A 43 5.83 -3.38 -0.04
CA ILE A 43 5.07 -2.26 -0.57
C ILE A 43 4.08 -1.79 0.49
N GLY A 44 3.79 -0.50 0.51
CA GLY A 44 2.79 0.11 1.38
C GLY A 44 3.37 0.62 2.70
N GLN A 45 4.69 0.70 2.84
CA GLN A 45 5.37 1.32 4.00
C GLN A 45 6.32 2.46 3.59
N GLU A 46 6.12 2.99 2.38
CA GLU A 46 6.83 4.14 1.84
C GLU A 46 6.56 5.38 2.68
N GLN A 47 7.52 6.31 2.70
CA GLN A 47 7.42 7.47 3.58
C GLN A 47 6.34 8.42 3.09
N THR A 48 6.18 8.60 1.78
CA THR A 48 5.18 9.51 1.22
C THR A 48 4.16 8.79 0.34
N PRO A 49 2.94 9.36 0.16
CA PRO A 49 1.99 8.87 -0.83
C PRO A 49 2.61 8.80 -2.22
N GLU A 50 3.43 9.78 -2.59
CA GLU A 50 4.07 9.88 -3.90
C GLU A 50 5.04 8.72 -4.15
N GLU A 51 5.88 8.38 -3.17
CA GLU A 51 6.78 7.21 -3.25
C GLU A 51 6.00 5.90 -3.42
N TYR A 52 4.89 5.74 -2.68
CA TYR A 52 4.01 4.59 -2.84
C TYR A 52 3.40 4.52 -4.25
N ILE A 53 2.93 5.65 -4.78
CA ILE A 53 2.35 5.72 -6.12
C ILE A 53 3.40 5.43 -7.20
N GLU A 54 4.62 5.96 -7.07
CA GLU A 54 5.73 5.65 -7.97
C GLU A 54 6.01 4.14 -7.99
N GLU A 55 6.06 3.53 -6.81
CA GLU A 55 6.27 2.09 -6.70
C GLU A 55 5.11 1.28 -7.32
N MET A 56 3.87 1.73 -7.16
CA MET A 56 2.72 1.15 -7.85
C MET A 56 2.81 1.27 -9.36
N VAL A 57 3.21 2.42 -9.91
CA VAL A 57 3.41 2.57 -11.36
C VAL A 57 4.49 1.60 -11.85
N ASN A 58 5.59 1.44 -11.11
CA ASN A 58 6.66 0.50 -11.46
C ASN A 58 6.14 -0.94 -11.54
N VAL A 59 5.36 -1.39 -10.56
CA VAL A 59 4.76 -2.73 -10.57
C VAL A 59 3.72 -2.89 -11.68
N PHE A 60 2.81 -1.93 -11.86
CA PHE A 60 1.75 -2.04 -12.87
C PHE A 60 2.26 -1.92 -14.30
N ARG A 61 3.42 -1.31 -14.53
CA ARG A 61 4.14 -1.43 -15.81
C ARG A 61 4.50 -2.87 -16.12
N LEU A 62 5.03 -3.61 -15.15
CA LEU A 62 5.33 -5.04 -15.31
C LEU A 62 4.06 -5.86 -15.55
N VAL A 63 2.96 -5.52 -14.87
CA VAL A 63 1.66 -6.16 -15.12
C VAL A 63 1.19 -5.91 -16.54
N ARG A 64 1.26 -4.66 -17.02
CA ARG A 64 0.89 -4.29 -18.40
C ARG A 64 1.73 -5.05 -19.43
N ASP A 65 3.03 -5.17 -19.22
CA ASP A 65 3.93 -5.87 -20.15
C ASP A 65 3.58 -7.38 -20.24
N ASN A 66 3.00 -7.93 -19.17
CA ASN A 66 2.49 -9.30 -19.08
C ASN A 66 1.03 -9.47 -19.49
N LEU A 67 0.32 -8.40 -19.81
CA LEU A 67 -1.02 -8.48 -20.38
C LEU A 67 -0.96 -8.52 -21.90
N LYS A 68 -1.95 -9.18 -22.50
CA LYS A 68 -2.26 -9.02 -23.92
C LYS A 68 -2.70 -7.59 -24.21
N ASP A 69 -2.63 -7.20 -25.48
CA ASP A 69 -2.99 -5.85 -25.92
C ASP A 69 -4.48 -5.53 -25.67
N ASP A 70 -5.34 -6.56 -25.63
CA ASP A 70 -6.76 -6.51 -25.26
C ASP A 70 -7.04 -6.97 -23.82
N GLY A 71 -5.99 -7.02 -22.98
CA GLY A 71 -6.05 -7.50 -21.62
C GLY A 71 -6.72 -6.51 -20.66
N VAL A 72 -7.28 -7.03 -19.55
CA VAL A 72 -7.97 -6.23 -18.54
C VAL A 72 -7.32 -6.37 -17.17
N LEU A 73 -7.05 -5.23 -16.51
CA LEU A 73 -6.62 -5.18 -15.12
C LEU A 73 -7.81 -4.81 -14.22
N TRP A 74 -8.13 -5.69 -13.28
CA TRP A 74 -9.03 -5.43 -12.15
C TRP A 74 -8.20 -5.13 -10.91
N LEU A 75 -8.21 -3.86 -10.50
CA LEU A 75 -7.45 -3.37 -9.36
C LEU A 75 -8.39 -3.00 -8.21
N ASN A 76 -8.25 -3.71 -7.08
CA ASN A 76 -8.91 -3.36 -5.84
C ASN A 76 -7.96 -2.59 -4.91
N ILE A 77 -8.21 -1.30 -4.72
CA ILE A 77 -7.40 -0.41 -3.89
C ILE A 77 -8.28 0.41 -2.95
N GLY A 78 -7.87 0.47 -1.68
CA GLY A 78 -8.52 1.28 -0.64
C GLY A 78 -7.72 2.54 -0.33
N ASP A 79 -8.42 3.56 0.16
CA ASP A 79 -7.77 4.75 0.69
C ASP A 79 -7.32 4.56 2.14
N THR A 80 -6.50 5.50 2.61
CA THR A 80 -6.00 5.54 3.97
C THR A 80 -6.32 6.88 4.61
N TYR A 81 -6.82 6.83 5.84
CA TYR A 81 -6.97 8.01 6.66
C TYR A 81 -5.61 8.47 7.15
N TYR A 82 -5.33 9.76 6.98
CA TYR A 82 -4.16 10.38 7.56
C TYR A 82 -4.26 10.34 9.08
N ASN A 83 -3.32 9.64 9.71
CA ASN A 83 -3.26 9.49 11.16
C ASN A 83 -1.82 9.66 11.63
N TYR A 84 -1.42 10.91 11.79
CA TYR A 84 -0.12 11.30 12.34
C TYR A 84 -0.20 11.54 13.84
N ARG A 85 0.85 11.11 14.55
CA ARG A 85 1.11 11.50 15.93
C ARG A 85 2.59 11.76 16.12
N SER A 86 2.92 12.95 16.61
CA SER A 86 4.29 13.40 16.82
C SER A 86 5.04 12.59 17.88
N ASP A 87 4.34 11.98 18.83
CA ASP A 87 4.92 11.28 19.98
C ASP A 87 4.73 9.75 19.93
N GLY A 88 4.03 9.22 18.92
CA GLY A 88 3.74 7.80 18.78
C GLY A 88 2.86 7.19 19.90
N ASN A 89 2.35 8.02 20.82
CA ASN A 89 1.66 7.56 22.02
C ASN A 89 0.13 7.59 21.85
N TYR A 90 -0.57 6.86 22.71
CA TYR A 90 -2.03 6.96 22.83
C TYR A 90 -2.43 8.28 23.52
N PRO A 91 -3.61 8.85 23.21
CA PRO A 91 -4.06 10.04 23.91
C PRO A 91 -4.29 9.67 25.37
N LYS A 92 -3.90 10.54 26.29
CA LYS A 92 -4.15 10.34 27.71
C LYS A 92 -5.66 10.24 27.94
N GLN A 93 -6.12 9.13 28.52
CA GLN A 93 -7.54 8.96 28.84
C GLN A 93 -7.97 10.00 29.89
N THR A 94 -9.15 10.58 29.69
CA THR A 94 -9.71 11.57 30.62
C THR A 94 -10.07 10.97 31.98
N VAL A 95 -10.42 9.69 32.03
CA VAL A 95 -10.97 9.01 33.21
C VAL A 95 -9.99 8.10 33.95
N SER A 96 -8.87 7.72 33.32
CA SER A 96 -7.87 6.84 33.95
C SER A 96 -6.66 7.63 34.47
N LYS A 97 -6.23 7.29 35.70
CA LYS A 97 -4.99 7.82 36.31
C LYS A 97 -3.77 6.91 36.06
N SER A 98 -3.97 5.72 35.50
CA SER A 98 -2.91 4.74 35.22
C SER A 98 -2.92 4.31 33.75
N ASN A 99 -1.75 3.93 33.23
CA ASN A 99 -1.57 3.45 31.86
C ASN A 99 -1.63 1.92 31.76
N GLN A 100 -2.17 1.24 32.78
CA GLN A 100 -1.97 -0.20 32.99
C GLN A 100 -2.59 -1.07 31.88
N ASP A 101 -3.62 -0.55 31.20
CA ASP A 101 -4.36 -1.25 30.12
C ASP A 101 -4.19 -0.61 28.73
N LEU A 102 -3.27 0.36 28.58
CA LEU A 102 -3.04 1.01 27.29
C LEU A 102 -1.96 0.28 26.49
N PRO A 103 -2.16 0.04 25.18
CA PRO A 103 -1.09 -0.43 24.33
C PRO A 103 0.05 0.60 24.34
N SER A 104 1.30 0.15 24.45
CA SER A 104 2.47 1.04 24.44
C SER A 104 2.86 1.51 23.03
N PHE A 105 2.24 0.95 21.99
CA PHE A 105 2.55 1.21 20.59
C PHE A 105 1.30 1.58 19.80
N SER A 106 1.34 2.74 19.13
CA SER A 106 0.32 3.16 18.17
C SER A 106 0.83 2.91 16.75
N PRO A 107 0.04 2.31 15.84
CA PRO A 107 0.36 2.20 14.42
C PRO A 107 0.22 3.55 13.69
N ALA A 108 0.27 4.66 14.44
CA ALA A 108 0.17 6.00 13.85
C ALA A 108 1.48 6.32 13.14
N ARG A 109 1.38 7.01 12.01
CA ARG A 109 2.54 7.43 11.24
C ARG A 109 3.35 8.42 12.07
N GLY A 110 4.66 8.15 12.17
CA GLY A 110 5.62 9.05 12.81
C GLY A 110 6.02 10.24 11.92
N ASN A 111 5.76 10.17 10.61
CA ASN A 111 6.04 11.23 9.67
C ASN A 111 4.81 12.11 9.41
N LYS A 112 5.02 13.44 9.46
CA LYS A 112 3.97 14.40 9.18
C LYS A 112 3.87 14.60 7.66
N LEU A 113 2.66 14.47 7.10
CA LEU A 113 2.38 14.82 5.72
C LEU A 113 1.88 16.27 5.71
N GLU A 114 2.44 17.11 4.83
CA GLU A 114 2.02 18.49 4.72
C GLU A 114 0.62 18.61 4.11
N GLY A 115 -0.14 19.62 4.52
CA GLY A 115 -1.47 19.90 3.97
C GLY A 115 -2.61 18.99 4.44
N LEU A 116 -2.33 17.89 5.16
CA LEU A 116 -3.35 16.96 5.65
C LEU A 116 -3.66 17.16 7.13
N LYS A 117 -4.95 17.17 7.47
CA LYS A 117 -5.45 17.16 8.86
C LYS A 117 -5.72 15.73 9.30
N SER A 118 -5.65 15.49 10.60
CA SER A 118 -5.96 14.17 11.16
C SER A 118 -7.35 13.71 10.71
N LYS A 119 -7.43 12.46 10.22
CA LYS A 119 -8.62 11.82 9.65
C LYS A 119 -9.06 12.34 8.28
N ASP A 120 -8.23 13.12 7.60
CA ASP A 120 -8.43 13.35 6.17
C ASP A 120 -8.20 12.04 5.39
N LEU A 121 -8.96 11.84 4.33
CA LEU A 121 -8.63 10.84 3.32
C LEU A 121 -7.45 11.36 2.49
N ILE A 122 -6.40 10.54 2.33
CA ILE A 122 -5.20 10.94 1.60
C ILE A 122 -5.48 11.04 0.09
N GLY A 123 -6.39 10.22 -0.42
CA GLY A 123 -6.76 10.21 -1.83
C GLY A 123 -5.97 9.20 -2.67
N ILE A 124 -5.43 8.15 -2.05
CA ILE A 124 -4.58 7.15 -2.72
C ILE A 124 -5.22 6.55 -3.99
N PRO A 125 -6.51 6.14 -3.99
CA PRO A 125 -7.13 5.61 -5.21
C PRO A 125 -7.14 6.60 -6.37
N TRP A 126 -7.36 7.89 -6.12
CA TRP A 126 -7.37 8.93 -7.16
C TRP A 126 -5.97 9.20 -7.69
N MET A 127 -4.97 9.31 -6.80
CA MET A 127 -3.57 9.49 -7.20
C MET A 127 -3.12 8.33 -8.10
N LEU A 128 -3.45 7.09 -7.72
CA LEU A 128 -3.10 5.91 -8.49
C LEU A 128 -3.83 5.86 -9.84
N ALA A 129 -5.14 6.15 -9.86
CA ALA A 129 -5.91 6.20 -11.10
C ALA A 129 -5.33 7.21 -12.11
N PHE A 130 -4.91 8.38 -11.63
CA PHE A 130 -4.28 9.38 -12.51
C PHE A 130 -2.86 9.03 -12.92
N ALA A 131 -2.12 8.29 -12.10
CA ALA A 131 -0.76 7.86 -12.42
C ALA A 131 -0.72 6.69 -13.43
N LEU A 132 -1.79 5.87 -13.47
CA LEU A 132 -1.90 4.72 -14.38
C LEU A 132 -2.54 5.04 -15.74
N ARG A 133 -2.93 6.29 -15.98
CA ARG A 133 -3.56 6.71 -17.25
C ARG A 133 -2.58 6.74 -18.43
#